data_AF-A0A973AES2-F1
#
_entry.id   AF-A0A973AES2-F1
#
_cell.length_a   1.000
_cell.length_b   1.000
_cell.length_c   1.000
_cell.angle_alpha   90.00
_cell.angle_beta   90.00
_cell.angle_gamma   90.00
#
_symmetry.space_group_name_H-M   'P 1'
#
loop_
_entity.id
_entity.type
_entity.pdbx_description
1 polymer ?
#
loop_
_entity_poly.entity_id
_entity_poly.type
_entity_poly.pdbx_seq_one_letter_code
_entity_poly.pdbx_strand_id
1 'polypeptide(L)' 'TISLGVAELRSDETANRWMHRADEALYRAKHAGRNATMLAE' A
#
# COMPACT_ATOMS: atom_id res chain seq x y z
N THR A 1 5.41 -7.03 15.46
CA THR A 1 5.88 -6.20 14.32
C THR A 1 4.71 -5.93 13.40
N ILE A 2 4.78 -4.89 12.56
CA ILE A 2 3.70 -4.54 11.62
C ILE A 2 4.24 -4.47 10.19
N SER A 3 3.39 -4.72 9.21
CA SER A 3 3.67 -4.45 7.80
C SER A 3 2.74 -3.36 7.32
N LEU A 4 3.20 -2.50 6.44
CA LEU A 4 2.49 -1.31 6.00
C LEU A 4 2.53 -1.19 4.48
N GLY A 5 1.43 -0.74 3.90
CA GLY A 5 1.35 -0.30 2.51
C GLY A 5 0.96 1.16 2.47
N VAL A 6 1.67 1.95 1.67
CA VAL A 6 1.49 3.40 1.58
C VAL A 6 1.25 3.78 0.13
N ALA A 7 0.28 4.65 -0.12
CA ALA A 7 0.03 5.21 -1.44
C ALA A 7 -0.10 6.73 -1.36
N GLU A 8 0.45 7.43 -2.34
CA GLU A 8 0.18 8.86 -2.53
C GLU A 8 -1.23 9.04 -3.12
N LEU A 9 -2.01 9.94 -2.51
CA LEU A 9 -3.34 10.32 -3.01
C LEU A 9 -3.17 11.25 -4.21
N ARG A 10 -3.63 10.80 -5.38
CA ARG A 10 -3.58 11.58 -6.62
C ARG A 10 -4.84 12.43 -6.77
N SER A 11 -4.73 13.57 -7.45
CA SER A 11 -5.81 14.55 -7.63
C SER A 11 -6.97 14.05 -8.49
N ASP A 12 -6.74 13.07 -9.35
CA ASP A 12 -7.73 12.43 -10.24
C ASP A 12 -8.22 11.06 -9.73
N GLU A 13 -7.84 10.68 -8.51
CA GLU A 13 -8.10 9.36 -7.97
C GLU A 13 -9.24 9.34 -6.94
N THR A 14 -10.07 8.30 -7.00
CA THR A 14 -11.10 8.07 -5.99
C THR A 14 -10.49 7.50 -4.72
N ALA A 15 -11.08 7.81 -3.56
CA ALA A 15 -10.62 7.27 -2.27
C ALA A 15 -10.52 5.73 -2.25
N ASN A 16 -11.45 5.03 -2.93
CA ASN A 16 -11.42 3.58 -3.00
C ASN A 16 -10.22 3.06 -3.81
N ARG A 17 -9.91 3.70 -4.95
CA ARG A 17 -8.76 3.33 -5.77
C ARG A 17 -7.43 3.64 -5.06
N TRP A 18 -7.36 4.77 -4.38
CA TRP A 18 -6.22 5.13 -3.52
C TRP A 18 -6.00 4.11 -2.40
N MET A 19 -7.07 3.72 -1.70
CA MET A 19 -7.00 2.71 -0.64
C MET A 19 -6.60 1.34 -1.18
N HIS A 20 -7.13 0.93 -2.34
CA HIS A 20 -6.77 -0.34 -2.98
C HIS A 20 -5.27 -0.41 -3.30
N ARG A 21 -4.68 0.67 -3.83
CA ARG A 21 -3.23 0.76 -4.08
C ARG A 21 -2.42 0.59 -2.79
N ALA A 22 -2.83 1.24 -1.71
CA ALA A 22 -2.17 1.08 -0.41
C ALA A 22 -2.27 -0.36 0.11
N ASP A 23 -3.43 -1.03 -0.05
CA ASP A 23 -3.61 -2.42 0.34
C ASP A 23 -2.77 -3.39 -0.51
N GLU A 24 -2.66 -3.17 -1.82
CA GLU A 24 -1.77 -3.95 -2.69
C GLU A 24 -0.31 -3.84 -2.23
N ALA A 25 0.15 -2.63 -1.88
CA ALA A 25 1.49 -2.44 -1.33
C ALA A 25 1.67 -3.17 0.01
N LEU A 26 0.66 -3.17 0.89
CA LEU A 26 0.66 -3.93 2.13
C LEU A 26 0.77 -5.44 1.86
N TYR A 27 0.07 -5.93 0.84
CA TYR A 27 0.13 -7.33 0.43
C TYR A 27 1.54 -7.70 -0.03
N ARG A 28 2.19 -6.84 -0.84
CA ARG A 28 3.62 -6.99 -1.22
C ARG A 28 4.53 -7.05 0.01
N ALA A 29 4.34 -6.18 1.00
CA ALA A 29 5.12 -6.19 2.23
C ALA A 29 4.97 -7.51 3.01
N LYS A 30 3.75 -8.07 3.07
CA LYS A 30 3.49 -9.35 3.72
C LYS A 30 4.16 -10.53 3.00
N HIS A 31 4.16 -10.52 1.66
CA HIS A 31 4.80 -11.56 0.85
C HIS A 31 6.33 -11.49 0.88
N ALA A 32 6.90 -10.29 0.99
CA ALA A 32 8.36 -10.09 1.07
C ALA A 32 8.99 -10.49 2.41
N GLY A 33 8.22 -11.05 3.36
CA GLY A 33 8.72 -11.49 4.67
C GLY A 33 8.14 -10.74 5.86
N ARG A 34 7.20 -9.81 5.65
CA ARG A 34 6.55 -8.97 6.69
C ARG A 34 7.55 -8.02 7.36
N ASN A 35 7.08 -7.33 8.41
CA ASN A 35 7.85 -6.31 9.16
C ASN A 35 8.51 -5.26 8.24
N ALA A 36 7.78 -4.85 7.21
CA ALA A 36 8.27 -3.98 6.16
C ALA A 36 7.19 -2.98 5.74
N THR A 37 7.64 -1.87 5.17
CA THR A 37 6.79 -0.86 4.56
C THR A 37 7.05 -0.85 3.05
N MET A 38 6.01 -0.93 2.25
CA MET A 38 6.10 -0.87 0.79
C MET A 38 5.27 0.31 0.26
N LEU A 39 5.81 0.97 -0.78
CA LEU A 39 5.13 2.04 -1.49
C LEU A 39 4.30 1.45 -2.65
N ALA A 40 3.12 2.00 -2.89
CA ALA A 40 2.31 1.70 -4.06
C ALA A 40 2.84 2.46 -5.28
N GLU A 41 2.74 1.83 -6.46
CA GLU A 41 3.07 2.48 -7.75
C GLU A 41 1.98 3.48 -8.18
#